data_AF-G0QLL3-F1
#
_entry.id   AF-G0QLL3-F1
#
_cell.length_a   1.000
_cell.length_b   1.000
_cell.length_c   1.000
_cell.angle_alpha   90.00
_cell.angle_beta   90.00
_cell.angle_gamma   90.00
#
_symmetry.space_group_name_H-M   'P 1'
#
loop_
_entity.id
_entity.type
_entity.pdbx_description
1 polymer ?
#
loop_
_entity_poly.entity_id
_entity_poly.type
_entity_poly.pdbx_seq_one_letter_code
_entity_poly.pdbx_strand_id
1 'polypeptide(L)'
;LLSKAQFLKYIPKQNFSKFKLYKDEKIDGSISDIVYQFMEQASRYTNIPPDMLNFYKQCDIMLEMTIPFERQDGTMEIIKAYRTQHKTHLLPTKGGLVISPNISKSDIEGFACLNTIRCNTFHIPYGGAKGAIVLNPQNYSEREMENIIRKYTTECAKKGLIGSSVDVPGLDLGSTEREMNWIKDTYQFFNGREDINSSACVTGKVQIKMDLMEVLNHMDIVYIMHQNICYVLMIFAKKQVQHKDQKEKLLLSNKVIVEAANLSITPKAEYILEKNGILIIPDILASTGGFLSGYFEWIKNISHKQSHGSMTRRWQEKSNLYLLETIQEETGLKIKEHMSDSLSKISGATERDLVLSGLEEGFERSLNESIETSNKLNINLRQAAYVNALQKLHTHYQQVGMAFSK
;
A
#
# COMPACT_ATOMS: atom_id res chain seq x y z
N LEU A 1 3.43 -15.33 -12.20
CA LEU A 1 3.21 -15.33 -13.69
C LEU A 1 1.91 -16.05 -14.07
N LEU A 2 0.76 -15.41 -13.79
CA LEU A 2 -0.49 -15.70 -14.48
C LEU A 2 -0.22 -15.66 -15.99
N SER A 3 -0.46 -16.78 -16.67
CA SER A 3 -0.10 -16.92 -18.08
C SER A 3 -0.75 -15.80 -18.90
N LYS A 4 0.06 -15.16 -19.75
CA LYS A 4 -0.33 -14.19 -20.79
C LYS A 4 -1.67 -14.52 -21.47
N ALA A 5 -2.01 -15.81 -21.61
CA ALA A 5 -3.19 -16.32 -22.32
C ALA A 5 -4.53 -16.06 -21.62
N GLN A 6 -4.59 -15.92 -20.30
CA GLN A 6 -5.86 -15.65 -19.59
C GLN A 6 -6.22 -14.15 -19.60
N PHE A 7 -5.22 -13.28 -19.54
CA PHE A 7 -5.41 -11.81 -19.57
C PHE A 7 -5.62 -11.26 -21.00
N LEU A 8 -5.05 -11.89 -22.03
CA LEU A 8 -5.08 -11.40 -23.41
C LEU A 8 -6.39 -11.62 -24.19
N LYS A 9 -7.33 -12.42 -23.67
CA LYS A 9 -8.64 -12.70 -24.32
C LYS A 9 -9.61 -11.51 -24.32
N TYR A 10 -9.37 -10.48 -23.50
CA TYR A 10 -10.43 -9.51 -23.18
C TYR A 10 -10.32 -8.12 -23.81
N ILE A 11 -9.31 -7.78 -24.62
CA ILE A 11 -9.15 -6.37 -25.08
C ILE A 11 -8.61 -6.26 -26.53
N PRO A 12 -9.37 -5.64 -27.47
CA PRO A 12 -8.91 -5.21 -28.79
C PRO A 12 -8.79 -3.67 -28.91
N LYS A 13 -8.52 -3.19 -30.13
CA LYS A 13 -7.42 -2.26 -30.42
C LYS A 13 -7.84 -0.97 -31.21
N GLN A 14 -7.70 0.28 -30.68
CA GLN A 14 -7.18 1.55 -31.35
C GLN A 14 -7.84 2.95 -31.12
N ASN A 15 -6.94 3.95 -31.08
CA ASN A 15 -6.92 5.38 -31.51
C ASN A 15 -7.64 6.50 -30.71
N PHE A 16 -6.83 7.32 -30.04
CA PHE A 16 -7.20 8.44 -29.18
C PHE A 16 -6.82 9.79 -29.81
N SER A 17 -7.80 10.67 -30.00
CA SER A 17 -7.55 12.10 -30.11
C SER A 17 -8.69 12.83 -29.40
N LYS A 18 -8.33 13.74 -28.48
CA LYS A 18 -9.19 14.68 -27.73
C LYS A 18 -9.75 14.18 -26.38
N PHE A 19 -8.95 14.30 -25.33
CA PHE A 19 -9.47 14.59 -23.98
C PHE A 19 -9.03 16.00 -23.58
N LYS A 20 -10.00 16.87 -23.27
CA LYS A 20 -9.77 18.19 -22.67
C LYS A 20 -9.74 18.02 -21.15
N LEU A 21 -8.63 18.39 -20.52
CA LEU A 21 -8.46 18.47 -19.07
C LEU A 21 -9.37 19.58 -18.51
N TYR A 22 -10.22 19.25 -17.53
CA TYR A 22 -10.97 20.25 -16.77
C TYR A 22 -10.05 20.84 -15.70
N LYS A 23 -10.01 22.18 -15.63
CA LYS A 23 -9.26 22.95 -14.62
C LYS A 23 -10.10 23.10 -13.35
N ASP A 24 -9.41 22.99 -12.20
CA ASP A 24 -9.70 23.61 -10.91
C ASP A 24 -11.14 23.53 -10.40
N GLU A 25 -11.53 22.36 -9.85
CA GLU A 25 -12.55 22.32 -8.80
C GLU A 25 -11.87 21.89 -7.49
N LYS A 26 -12.02 22.71 -6.45
CA LYS A 26 -11.63 22.34 -5.09
C LYS A 26 -12.30 21.01 -4.74
N ILE A 27 -11.54 20.07 -4.20
CA ILE A 27 -12.10 18.88 -3.58
C ILE A 27 -12.95 19.38 -2.40
N ASP A 28 -14.28 19.30 -2.52
CA ASP A 28 -15.19 19.67 -1.45
C ASP A 28 -15.09 18.64 -0.31
N GLY A 29 -14.24 18.91 0.68
CA GLY A 29 -14.11 18.12 1.91
C GLY A 29 -12.66 17.80 2.31
N SER A 30 -12.44 17.50 3.59
CA SER A 30 -11.17 16.97 4.09
C SER A 30 -10.98 15.51 3.68
N ILE A 31 -9.75 14.99 3.74
CA ILE A 31 -9.49 13.58 3.38
C ILE A 31 -10.26 12.60 4.27
N SER A 32 -10.46 12.92 5.55
CA SER A 32 -11.32 12.15 6.45
C SER A 32 -12.76 12.08 5.95
N ASP A 33 -13.31 13.19 5.45
CA ASP A 33 -14.70 13.22 4.96
C ASP A 33 -14.89 12.26 3.78
N ILE A 34 -13.92 12.21 2.87
CA ILE A 34 -13.95 11.29 1.72
C ILE A 34 -13.94 9.84 2.18
N VAL A 35 -13.03 9.48 3.09
CA VAL A 35 -12.92 8.11 3.60
C VAL A 35 -14.18 7.71 4.36
N TYR A 36 -14.73 8.60 5.18
CA TYR A 36 -15.95 8.35 5.93
C TYR A 36 -17.17 8.18 5.02
N GLN A 37 -17.26 8.94 3.93
CA GLN A 37 -18.30 8.74 2.92
C GLN A 37 -18.18 7.35 2.28
N PHE A 38 -16.97 6.88 1.95
CA PHE A 38 -16.79 5.53 1.41
C PHE A 38 -17.16 4.44 2.42
N MET A 39 -16.81 4.63 3.71
CA MET A 39 -17.24 3.72 4.77
C MET A 39 -18.76 3.68 4.93
N GLU A 40 -19.44 4.83 4.87
CA GLU A 40 -20.89 4.91 4.93
C GLU A 40 -21.55 4.20 3.75
N GLN A 41 -21.06 4.42 2.53
CA GLN A 41 -21.57 3.74 1.35
C GLN A 41 -21.45 2.22 1.47
N ALA A 42 -20.29 1.73 1.94
CA ALA A 42 -20.04 0.31 2.14
C ALA A 42 -20.90 -0.27 3.28
N SER A 43 -21.09 0.46 4.38
CA SER A 43 -21.84 -0.01 5.54
C SER A 43 -23.28 -0.42 5.22
N ARG A 44 -23.89 0.20 4.19
CA ARG A 44 -25.25 -0.12 3.70
C ARG A 44 -25.40 -1.57 3.22
N TYR A 45 -24.29 -2.22 2.87
CA TYR A 45 -24.25 -3.61 2.43
C TYR A 45 -23.73 -4.56 3.52
N THR A 46 -23.65 -4.09 4.76
CA THR A 46 -23.17 -4.85 5.93
C THR A 46 -24.23 -4.83 7.04
N ASN A 47 -24.14 -5.76 7.98
CA ASN A 47 -25.01 -5.79 9.17
C ASN A 47 -24.45 -4.96 10.33
N ILE A 48 -23.59 -3.97 10.04
CA ILE A 48 -22.91 -3.16 11.07
C ILE A 48 -23.87 -2.07 11.58
N PRO A 49 -24.12 -1.99 12.90
CA PRO A 49 -24.95 -0.94 13.46
C PRO A 49 -24.37 0.47 13.21
N PRO A 50 -25.20 1.53 13.05
CA PRO A 50 -24.72 2.89 12.84
C PRO A 50 -23.75 3.39 13.92
N ASP A 51 -24.01 3.05 15.18
CA ASP A 51 -23.14 3.43 16.31
C ASP A 51 -21.75 2.79 16.19
N MET A 52 -21.70 1.55 15.69
CA MET A 52 -20.45 0.84 15.43
C MET A 52 -19.67 1.45 14.29
N LEU A 53 -20.37 1.85 13.24
CA LEU A 53 -19.74 2.55 12.13
C LEU A 53 -19.11 3.88 12.61
N ASN A 54 -19.80 4.62 13.47
CA ASN A 54 -19.25 5.86 14.05
C ASN A 54 -18.00 5.60 14.88
N PHE A 55 -17.99 4.54 15.68
CA PHE A 55 -16.78 4.10 16.38
C PHE A 55 -15.66 3.71 15.40
N TYR A 56 -15.97 2.99 14.32
CA TYR A 56 -14.97 2.57 13.33
C TYR A 56 -14.38 3.71 12.51
N LYS A 57 -15.06 4.86 12.40
CA LYS A 57 -14.52 6.06 11.74
C LYS A 57 -13.51 6.81 12.60
N GLN A 58 -13.66 6.75 13.93
CA GLN A 58 -12.85 7.51 14.86
C GLN A 58 -11.50 6.86 15.11
N CYS A 59 -10.44 7.67 15.19
CA CYS A 59 -9.12 7.20 15.60
C CYS A 59 -9.07 6.95 17.11
N ASP A 60 -8.42 5.86 17.52
CA ASP A 60 -8.25 5.52 18.94
C ASP A 60 -7.26 6.47 19.64
N ILE A 61 -6.15 6.83 18.97
CA ILE A 61 -5.12 7.69 19.55
C ILE A 61 -4.62 8.71 18.52
N MET A 62 -4.54 9.98 18.93
CA MET A 62 -3.82 11.02 18.19
C MET A 62 -2.87 11.76 19.11
N LEU A 63 -1.59 11.80 18.74
CA LEU A 63 -0.59 12.66 19.34
C LEU A 63 -0.33 13.85 18.42
N GLU A 64 -0.67 15.04 18.87
CA GLU A 64 -0.16 16.31 18.32
C GLU A 64 1.06 16.73 19.14
N MET A 65 2.16 17.01 18.46
CA MET A 65 3.40 17.43 19.10
C MET A 65 3.98 18.66 18.42
N THR A 66 4.73 19.40 19.22
CA THR A 66 5.40 20.61 18.79
C THR A 66 6.91 20.39 18.97
N ILE A 67 7.66 20.50 17.88
CA ILE A 67 9.09 20.25 17.81
C ILE A 67 9.80 21.60 17.73
N PRO A 68 10.38 22.09 18.85
CA PRO A 68 11.26 23.25 18.80
C PRO A 68 12.59 22.86 18.15
N PHE A 69 13.07 23.69 17.24
CA PHE A 69 14.31 23.49 16.51
C PHE A 69 15.06 24.81 16.33
N GLU A 70 16.38 24.81 16.54
CA GLU A 70 17.24 25.95 16.28
C GLU A 70 17.86 25.81 14.89
N ARG A 71 17.55 26.75 14.00
CA ARG A 71 18.11 26.80 12.65
C ARG A 71 19.61 27.09 12.69
N GLN A 72 20.29 26.85 11.59
CA GLN A 72 21.73 27.15 11.48
C GLN A 72 22.08 28.63 11.71
N ASP A 73 21.13 29.54 11.47
CA ASP A 73 21.28 30.98 11.72
C ASP A 73 21.01 31.38 13.20
N GLY A 74 20.74 30.42 14.08
CA GLY A 74 20.40 30.63 15.49
C GLY A 74 18.94 31.00 15.74
N THR A 75 18.10 31.06 14.70
CA THR A 75 16.67 31.35 14.89
C THR A 75 15.92 30.13 15.41
N MET A 76 15.04 30.34 16.39
CA MET A 76 14.17 29.29 16.90
C MET A 76 12.92 29.17 16.04
N GLU A 77 12.71 27.97 15.52
CA GLU A 77 11.52 27.59 14.77
C GLU A 77 10.74 26.51 15.50
N ILE A 78 9.41 26.56 15.38
CA ILE A 78 8.51 25.64 16.06
C ILE A 78 7.70 24.90 14.99
N ILE A 79 7.95 23.60 14.86
CA ILE A 79 7.33 22.75 13.85
C ILE A 79 6.22 21.92 14.48
N LYS A 80 5.06 21.86 13.83
CA LYS A 80 3.99 20.94 14.22
C LYS A 80 4.21 19.57 13.61
N ALA A 81 3.98 18.53 14.40
CA ALA A 81 4.02 17.15 13.94
C ALA A 81 2.92 16.33 14.61
N TYR A 82 2.56 15.22 13.99
CA TYR A 82 1.47 14.37 14.43
C TYR A 82 1.81 12.90 14.25
N ARG A 83 1.27 12.05 15.13
CA ARG A 83 1.20 10.60 14.94
C ARG A 83 -0.16 10.11 15.41
N THR A 84 -0.88 9.42 14.54
CA THR A 84 -2.24 8.95 14.79
C THR A 84 -2.32 7.45 14.57
N GLN A 85 -2.97 6.75 15.49
CA GLN A 85 -3.35 5.35 15.38
C GLN A 85 -4.87 5.28 15.26
N HIS A 86 -5.34 4.74 14.14
CA HIS A 86 -6.77 4.69 13.87
C HIS A 86 -7.46 3.59 14.66
N LYS A 87 -7.00 2.33 14.52
CA LYS A 87 -7.53 1.20 15.28
C LYS A 87 -6.41 0.32 15.81
N THR A 88 -6.40 0.05 17.11
CA THR A 88 -5.40 -0.83 17.76
C THR A 88 -5.91 -2.26 17.98
N HIS A 89 -7.01 -2.65 17.31
CA HIS A 89 -7.55 -4.02 17.35
C HIS A 89 -6.52 -5.11 17.01
N LEU A 90 -5.58 -4.77 16.13
CA LEU A 90 -4.41 -5.58 15.81
C LEU A 90 -3.18 -4.70 15.96
N LEU A 91 -2.15 -5.26 16.60
CA LEU A 91 -0.86 -4.61 16.79
C LEU A 91 0.23 -5.40 16.04
N PRO A 92 1.25 -4.72 15.47
CA PRO A 92 1.45 -3.27 15.51
C PRO A 92 0.49 -2.50 14.59
N THR A 93 0.35 -1.20 14.82
CA THR A 93 -0.25 -0.29 13.83
C THR A 93 0.77 0.06 12.75
N LYS A 94 0.30 0.40 11.54
CA LYS A 94 1.18 0.67 10.39
C LYS A 94 0.74 1.91 9.63
N GLY A 95 1.70 2.80 9.38
CA GLY A 95 1.44 4.06 8.70
C GLY A 95 2.67 4.86 8.34
N GLY A 96 2.72 5.39 7.11
CA GLY A 96 3.83 6.20 6.64
C GLY A 96 4.00 7.54 7.37
N LEU A 97 5.17 8.16 7.22
CA LEU A 97 5.47 9.51 7.68
C LEU A 97 5.41 10.49 6.50
N VAL A 98 4.45 11.41 6.52
CA VAL A 98 4.35 12.48 5.52
C VAL A 98 5.12 13.71 5.96
N ILE A 99 5.88 14.32 5.07
CA ILE A 99 6.55 15.60 5.33
C ILE A 99 6.07 16.59 4.27
N SER A 100 5.13 17.46 4.66
CA SER A 100 4.48 18.41 3.75
C SER A 100 3.97 19.63 4.52
N PRO A 101 4.07 20.85 3.95
CA PRO A 101 3.55 22.05 4.59
C PRO A 101 2.02 22.11 4.60
N ASN A 102 1.35 21.37 3.71
CA ASN A 102 -0.09 21.48 3.44
C ASN A 102 -0.88 20.29 4.00
N ILE A 103 -0.51 19.76 5.17
CA ILE A 103 -1.22 18.64 5.78
C ILE A 103 -1.95 19.07 7.05
N SER A 104 -3.24 18.76 7.10
CA SER A 104 -4.10 19.08 8.25
C SER A 104 -4.28 17.88 9.18
N LYS A 105 -4.78 18.13 10.39
CA LYS A 105 -5.13 17.09 11.36
C LYS A 105 -6.14 16.08 10.79
N SER A 106 -7.20 16.58 10.16
CA SER A 106 -8.25 15.76 9.52
C SER A 106 -7.69 14.86 8.42
N ASP A 107 -6.67 15.34 7.69
CA ASP A 107 -6.06 14.53 6.64
C ASP A 107 -5.34 13.31 7.18
N ILE A 108 -4.69 13.47 8.34
CA ILE A 108 -3.94 12.42 9.01
C ILE A 108 -4.89 11.37 9.58
N GLU A 109 -6.02 11.78 10.14
CA GLU A 109 -7.09 10.88 10.59
C GLU A 109 -7.65 10.07 9.42
N GLY A 110 -7.96 10.74 8.31
CA GLY A 110 -8.44 10.08 7.09
C GLY A 110 -7.46 9.07 6.54
N PHE A 111 -6.17 9.41 6.44
CA PHE A 111 -5.14 8.47 5.99
C PHE A 111 -4.89 7.32 6.97
N ALA A 112 -4.95 7.56 8.28
CA ALA A 112 -4.83 6.50 9.28
C ALA A 112 -6.01 5.52 9.17
N CYS A 113 -7.22 6.04 8.98
CA CYS A 113 -8.41 5.25 8.71
C CYS A 113 -8.28 4.41 7.44
N LEU A 114 -7.87 5.03 6.33
CA LEU A 114 -7.61 4.34 5.07
C LEU A 114 -6.62 3.18 5.24
N ASN A 115 -5.58 3.35 6.07
CA ASN A 115 -4.61 2.30 6.35
C ASN A 115 -5.23 1.12 7.11
N THR A 116 -6.17 1.34 8.05
CA THR A 116 -6.89 0.22 8.70
C THR A 116 -7.73 -0.55 7.68
N ILE A 117 -8.47 0.16 6.82
CA ILE A 117 -9.28 -0.50 5.80
C ILE A 117 -8.37 -1.29 4.85
N ARG A 118 -7.25 -0.71 4.43
CA ARG A 118 -6.24 -1.35 3.58
C ARG A 118 -5.67 -2.63 4.20
N CYS A 119 -5.28 -2.59 5.48
CA CYS A 119 -4.79 -3.78 6.19
C CYS A 119 -5.82 -4.90 6.14
N ASN A 120 -7.08 -4.59 6.43
CA ASN A 120 -8.15 -5.57 6.45
C ASN A 120 -8.49 -6.10 5.05
N THR A 121 -8.46 -5.26 4.01
CA THR A 121 -8.63 -5.71 2.62
C THR A 121 -7.56 -6.73 2.21
N PHE A 122 -6.30 -6.50 2.60
CA PHE A 122 -5.16 -7.35 2.23
C PHE A 122 -4.82 -8.45 3.24
N HIS A 123 -5.65 -8.65 4.27
CA HIS A 123 -5.40 -9.62 5.35
C HIS A 123 -4.05 -9.42 6.05
N ILE A 124 -3.61 -8.16 6.16
CA ILE A 124 -2.41 -7.78 6.90
C ILE A 124 -2.81 -7.60 8.37
N PRO A 125 -2.15 -8.27 9.33
CA PRO A 125 -2.57 -8.30 10.72
C PRO A 125 -2.17 -7.02 11.49
N TYR A 126 -2.50 -5.85 10.96
CA TYR A 126 -2.12 -4.54 11.52
C TYR A 126 -3.32 -3.61 11.67
N GLY A 127 -3.24 -2.75 12.68
CA GLY A 127 -4.01 -1.52 12.74
C GLY A 127 -3.49 -0.46 11.75
N GLY A 128 -4.33 0.49 11.38
CA GLY A 128 -3.92 1.65 10.59
C GLY A 128 -3.32 2.75 11.46
N ALA A 129 -2.27 3.39 10.97
CA ALA A 129 -1.68 4.59 11.56
C ALA A 129 -1.28 5.59 10.48
N LYS A 130 -0.89 6.80 10.86
CA LYS A 130 -0.26 7.79 9.97
C LYS A 130 0.52 8.81 10.79
N GLY A 131 1.71 9.20 10.32
CA GLY A 131 2.50 10.30 10.90
C GLY A 131 2.61 11.46 9.92
N ALA A 132 2.80 12.67 10.45
CA ALA A 132 3.12 13.84 9.63
C ALA A 132 4.04 14.84 10.34
N ILE A 133 4.84 15.57 9.55
CA ILE A 133 5.61 16.73 9.98
C ILE A 133 5.24 17.88 9.03
N VAL A 134 4.75 18.99 9.60
CA VAL A 134 4.25 20.14 8.85
C VAL A 134 5.40 21.09 8.50
N LEU A 135 6.17 20.72 7.48
CA LEU A 135 7.26 21.55 6.94
C LEU A 135 7.48 21.25 5.45
N ASN A 136 8.18 22.14 4.75
CA ASN A 136 8.68 21.88 3.39
C ASN A 136 10.13 21.36 3.46
N PRO A 137 10.42 20.10 3.10
CA PRO A 137 11.78 19.53 3.19
C PRO A 137 12.84 20.32 2.43
N GLN A 138 12.46 21.02 1.36
CA GLN A 138 13.40 21.79 0.52
C GLN A 138 13.96 23.04 1.22
N ASN A 139 13.32 23.49 2.29
CA ASN A 139 13.73 24.69 3.04
C ASN A 139 14.72 24.39 4.17
N TYR A 140 15.13 23.14 4.34
CA TYR A 140 15.99 22.69 5.43
C TYR A 140 17.18 21.91 4.87
N SER A 141 18.33 22.08 5.53
CA SER A 141 19.50 21.26 5.28
C SER A 141 19.30 19.85 5.82
N GLU A 142 20.14 18.92 5.35
CA GLU A 142 20.11 17.52 5.78
C GLU A 142 20.27 17.36 7.30
N ARG A 143 21.16 18.16 7.90
CA ARG A 143 21.41 18.14 9.36
C ARG A 143 20.22 18.65 10.17
N GLU A 144 19.53 19.67 9.67
CA GLU A 144 18.32 20.20 10.31
C GLU A 144 17.19 19.15 10.22
N MET A 145 17.00 18.54 9.05
CA MET A 145 16.05 17.45 8.85
C MET A 145 16.34 16.26 9.77
N GLU A 146 17.60 15.86 9.90
CA GLU A 146 17.99 14.79 10.83
C GLU A 146 17.55 15.12 12.25
N ASN A 147 17.89 16.29 12.76
CA ASN A 147 17.53 16.72 14.12
C ASN A 147 16.01 16.72 14.34
N ILE A 148 15.24 17.21 13.38
CA ILE A 148 13.77 17.23 13.44
C ILE A 148 13.21 15.80 13.50
N ILE A 149 13.71 14.90 12.65
CA ILE A 149 13.25 13.49 12.60
C ILE A 149 13.64 12.73 13.87
N ARG A 150 14.86 12.93 14.38
CA ARG A 150 15.30 12.33 15.65
C ARG A 150 14.44 12.83 16.81
N LYS A 151 14.12 14.13 16.84
CA LYS A 151 13.27 14.70 17.89
C LYS A 151 11.84 14.19 17.80
N TYR A 152 11.25 14.14 16.60
CA TYR A 152 9.96 13.51 16.33
C TYR A 152 9.91 12.07 16.83
N THR A 153 10.93 11.27 16.48
CA THR A 153 11.05 9.86 16.88
C THR A 153 11.14 9.72 18.40
N THR A 154 11.93 10.58 19.04
CA THR A 154 12.10 10.57 20.50
C THR A 154 10.78 10.86 21.21
N GLU A 155 10.01 11.84 20.75
CA GLU A 155 8.71 12.16 21.35
C GLU A 155 7.68 11.05 21.10
N CYS A 156 7.67 10.42 19.92
CA CYS A 156 6.85 9.23 19.67
C CYS A 156 7.23 8.07 20.61
N ALA A 157 8.52 7.80 20.79
CA ALA A 157 9.01 6.67 21.60
C ALA A 157 8.64 6.84 23.07
N LYS A 158 8.82 8.04 23.63
CA LYS A 158 8.42 8.37 25.02
C LYS A 158 6.94 8.16 25.29
N LYS A 159 6.09 8.30 24.27
CA LYS A 159 4.63 8.16 24.36
C LYS A 159 4.14 6.77 23.94
N GLY A 160 5.04 5.85 23.60
CA GLY A 160 4.67 4.50 23.15
C GLY A 160 3.94 4.49 21.80
N LEU A 161 4.25 5.44 20.90
CA LEU A 161 3.66 5.54 19.55
C LEU A 161 4.64 5.17 18.44
N ILE A 162 5.72 4.48 18.79
CA ILE A 162 6.62 3.81 17.86
C ILE A 162 7.19 2.59 18.57
N GLY A 163 7.29 1.48 17.84
CA GLY A 163 7.88 0.25 18.34
C GLY A 163 7.57 -0.93 17.44
N SER A 164 8.42 -1.96 17.49
CA SER A 164 8.31 -3.15 16.65
C SER A 164 6.96 -3.88 16.79
N SER A 165 6.40 -3.88 18.00
CA SER A 165 5.12 -4.50 18.36
C SER A 165 3.97 -3.50 18.61
N VAL A 166 4.22 -2.20 18.47
CA VAL A 166 3.25 -1.16 18.82
C VAL A 166 2.83 -0.37 17.60
N ASP A 167 3.76 0.33 16.96
CA ASP A 167 3.48 1.16 15.80
C ASP A 167 4.73 1.29 14.92
N VAL A 168 4.57 0.96 13.65
CA VAL A 168 5.67 0.83 12.70
C VAL A 168 5.53 1.87 11.58
N PRO A 169 6.30 2.98 11.61
CA PRO A 169 6.32 3.95 10.53
C PRO A 169 6.82 3.36 9.21
N GLY A 170 6.59 4.09 8.11
CA GLY A 170 7.08 3.72 6.79
C GLY A 170 7.22 4.93 5.87
N LEU A 171 7.56 4.67 4.61
CA LEU A 171 7.70 5.70 3.60
C LEU A 171 6.37 6.29 3.18
N ASP A 172 6.38 7.59 2.91
CA ASP A 172 5.26 8.37 2.41
C ASP A 172 5.75 9.66 1.74
N LEU A 173 4.82 10.49 1.26
CA LEU A 173 5.14 11.76 0.59
C LEU A 173 6.12 12.61 1.41
N GLY A 174 7.25 12.97 0.80
CA GLY A 174 8.28 13.82 1.42
C GLY A 174 9.26 13.10 2.35
N SER A 175 9.08 11.79 2.59
CA SER A 175 10.04 10.96 3.33
C SER A 175 10.73 9.95 2.42
N THR A 176 11.98 9.63 2.74
CA THR A 176 12.83 8.67 2.02
C THR A 176 13.45 7.68 2.99
N GLU A 177 14.23 6.73 2.47
CA GLU A 177 14.98 5.77 3.29
C GLU A 177 15.89 6.45 4.32
N ARG A 178 16.37 7.65 4.03
CA ARG A 178 17.22 8.40 4.94
C ARG A 178 16.47 8.71 6.23
N GLU A 179 15.27 9.26 6.13
CA GLU A 179 14.44 9.56 7.30
C GLU A 179 14.05 8.27 8.05
N MET A 180 13.76 7.18 7.34
CA MET A 180 13.48 5.88 7.97
C MET A 180 14.70 5.33 8.73
N ASN A 181 15.91 5.50 8.19
CA ASN A 181 17.13 5.09 8.87
C ASN A 181 17.40 5.95 10.11
N TRP A 182 17.14 7.25 10.09
CA TRP A 182 17.26 8.09 11.29
C TRP A 182 16.24 7.72 12.38
N ILE A 183 15.01 7.34 11.98
CA ILE A 183 13.99 6.83 12.91
C ILE A 183 14.49 5.55 13.58
N LYS A 184 14.97 4.57 12.79
CA LYS A 184 15.54 3.31 13.28
C LYS A 184 16.72 3.59 14.23
N ASP A 185 17.66 4.40 13.75
CA ASP A 185 18.78 5.04 14.46
C ASP A 185 18.45 5.38 15.91
N THR A 186 17.47 6.28 16.00
CA THR A 186 17.06 6.92 17.23
C THR A 186 16.31 5.96 18.14
N TYR A 187 15.41 5.15 17.60
CA TYR A 187 14.67 4.16 18.38
C TYR A 187 15.60 3.10 18.98
N GLN A 188 16.54 2.58 18.19
CA GLN A 188 17.52 1.59 18.66
C GLN A 188 18.42 2.16 19.75
N PHE A 189 18.78 3.44 19.68
CA PHE A 189 19.58 4.08 20.72
C PHE A 189 18.90 4.09 22.08
N PHE A 190 17.59 4.39 22.14
CA PHE A 190 16.84 4.47 23.40
C PHE A 190 16.29 3.12 23.86
N ASN A 191 15.72 2.33 22.96
CA ASN A 191 14.96 1.11 23.29
C ASN A 191 15.66 -0.19 22.86
N GLY A 192 16.75 -0.11 22.09
CA GLY A 192 17.39 -1.29 21.49
C GLY A 192 18.08 -2.24 22.48
N ARG A 193 18.30 -1.82 23.74
CA ARG A 193 18.81 -2.71 24.80
C ARG A 193 17.76 -3.71 25.28
N GLU A 194 16.48 -3.31 25.24
CA GLU A 194 15.36 -4.11 25.74
C GLU A 194 14.60 -4.81 24.60
N ASP A 195 14.60 -4.20 23.41
CA ASP A 195 13.89 -4.71 22.24
C ASP A 195 14.84 -5.36 21.22
N ILE A 196 14.87 -6.70 21.21
CA ILE A 196 15.61 -7.49 20.19
C ILE A 196 15.12 -7.16 18.77
N ASN A 197 13.83 -6.83 18.63
CA ASN A 197 13.19 -6.47 17.38
C ASN A 197 13.27 -4.97 17.07
N SER A 198 14.13 -4.22 17.76
CA SER A 198 14.22 -2.76 17.61
C SER A 198 14.48 -2.28 16.18
N SER A 199 15.11 -3.10 15.32
CA SER A 199 15.31 -2.81 13.90
C SER A 199 14.00 -2.86 13.08
N ALA A 200 12.97 -3.53 13.59
CA ALA A 200 11.64 -3.66 13.02
C ALA A 200 10.69 -2.51 13.42
N CYS A 201 11.16 -1.52 14.20
CA CYS A 201 10.34 -0.37 14.60
C CYS A 201 9.88 0.51 13.42
N VAL A 202 10.51 0.39 12.25
CA VAL A 202 10.21 1.16 11.04
C VAL A 202 10.50 0.31 9.79
N THR A 203 9.75 0.56 8.71
CA THR A 203 9.95 -0.09 7.39
C THR A 203 10.33 0.94 6.33
N GLY A 204 10.74 0.48 5.15
CA GLY A 204 11.26 1.33 4.08
C GLY A 204 12.69 1.78 4.32
N LYS A 205 13.48 0.94 5.02
CA LYS A 205 14.89 1.23 5.33
C LYS A 205 15.83 1.04 4.15
N VAL A 206 15.39 0.26 3.16
CA VAL A 206 16.11 -0.03 1.91
C VAL A 206 15.10 0.11 0.79
N GLN A 207 15.46 0.81 -0.29
CA GLN A 207 14.71 0.74 -1.53
C GLN A 207 14.89 -0.65 -2.09
N ILE A 208 13.88 -1.48 -1.89
CA ILE A 208 13.55 -2.42 -2.94
C ILE A 208 13.00 -1.52 -4.06
N LYS A 209 13.86 -1.12 -5.01
CA LYS A 209 13.41 -0.64 -6.31
C LYS A 209 12.72 -1.80 -6.99
N MET A 210 11.49 -2.08 -6.56
CA MET A 210 10.49 -2.54 -7.49
C MET A 210 10.22 -1.33 -8.35
N ASP A 211 10.94 -1.26 -9.46
CA ASP A 211 10.48 -0.45 -10.55
C ASP A 211 9.07 -0.97 -10.86
N LEU A 212 8.06 -0.25 -10.38
CA LEU A 212 6.72 -0.32 -10.93
C LEU A 212 6.85 -0.22 -12.46
N MET A 213 7.84 0.54 -12.96
CA MET A 213 8.29 0.51 -14.34
C MET A 213 8.70 -0.88 -14.86
N GLU A 214 9.38 -1.80 -14.16
CA GLU A 214 9.66 -3.15 -14.69
C GLU A 214 8.40 -4.01 -14.83
N VAL A 215 7.45 -3.87 -13.91
CA VAL A 215 6.13 -4.53 -13.99
C VAL A 215 5.25 -3.89 -15.07
N LEU A 216 5.40 -2.58 -15.27
CA LEU A 216 4.59 -1.77 -16.19
C LEU A 216 5.24 -1.50 -17.55
N ASN A 217 6.52 -1.84 -17.76
CA ASN A 217 7.30 -1.64 -19.00
C ASN A 217 6.78 -2.48 -20.17
N HIS A 218 5.75 -3.29 -19.93
CA HIS A 218 5.04 -4.07 -20.93
C HIS A 218 3.62 -3.54 -21.21
N MET A 219 3.26 -2.35 -20.71
CA MET A 219 1.95 -1.72 -20.89
C MET A 219 2.08 -0.28 -21.40
N ASP A 220 1.19 0.15 -22.30
CA ASP A 220 1.10 1.55 -22.74
C ASP A 220 0.49 2.40 -21.62
N ILE A 221 1.31 3.21 -20.93
CA ILE A 221 0.91 4.05 -19.79
C ILE A 221 0.80 5.50 -20.24
N VAL A 222 -0.30 6.18 -19.88
CA VAL A 222 -0.43 7.63 -20.01
C VAL A 222 -0.36 8.24 -18.60
N TYR A 223 0.69 9.00 -18.31
CA TYR A 223 0.81 9.74 -17.06
C TYR A 223 0.04 11.06 -17.19
N ILE A 224 -0.83 11.37 -16.22
CA ILE A 224 -1.36 12.73 -16.06
C ILE A 224 -0.83 13.27 -14.74
N MET A 225 0.07 14.24 -14.83
CA MET A 225 0.58 14.95 -13.67
C MET A 225 -0.30 16.19 -13.44
N HIS A 226 -0.86 16.35 -12.24
CA HIS A 226 -1.48 17.62 -11.85
C HIS A 226 -0.98 18.02 -10.45
N GLN A 227 -0.26 19.14 -10.42
CA GLN A 227 0.20 19.88 -9.23
C GLN A 227 0.54 19.01 -8.01
N ASN A 228 1.58 18.19 -8.13
CA ASN A 228 2.16 17.34 -7.06
C ASN A 228 1.34 16.13 -6.58
N ILE A 229 0.29 15.73 -7.32
CA ILE A 229 -0.41 14.44 -7.13
C ILE A 229 -0.27 13.62 -8.42
N CYS A 230 0.22 12.38 -8.31
CA CYS A 230 0.32 11.45 -9.44
C CYS A 230 -1.07 10.89 -9.77
N TYR A 231 -1.66 11.31 -10.90
CA TYR A 231 -2.79 10.58 -11.48
C TYR A 231 -2.19 9.52 -12.39
N VAL A 232 -2.36 8.25 -12.03
CA VAL A 232 -2.11 7.18 -12.98
C VAL A 232 -3.39 6.96 -13.77
N LEU A 233 -3.49 7.64 -14.92
CA LEU A 233 -4.54 7.35 -15.89
C LEU A 233 -4.08 6.20 -16.79
N MET A 234 -4.32 4.95 -16.39
CA MET A 234 -4.07 3.81 -17.29
C MET A 234 -5.17 3.71 -18.37
N ILE A 235 -4.97 4.41 -19.49
CA ILE A 235 -5.79 4.19 -20.70
C ILE A 235 -5.24 2.97 -21.46
N PHE A 236 -5.95 1.85 -21.45
CA PHE A 236 -5.62 0.70 -22.27
C PHE A 236 -6.04 0.92 -23.74
N ALA A 237 -5.07 1.01 -24.66
CA ALA A 237 -5.29 1.19 -26.10
C ALA A 237 -4.50 0.15 -26.90
N LYS A 238 -5.07 -1.03 -27.18
CA LYS A 238 -4.31 -2.05 -27.90
C LYS A 238 -4.23 -1.64 -29.42
N LYS A 239 -3.29 -2.14 -30.26
CA LYS A 239 -3.19 -1.86 -31.75
C LYS A 239 -3.09 -3.10 -32.69
N GLN A 240 -4.00 -3.33 -33.69
CA GLN A 240 -4.07 -4.42 -34.76
C GLN A 240 -4.98 -5.69 -34.64
N VAL A 241 -6.05 -5.83 -35.47
CA VAL A 241 -6.38 -6.94 -36.43
C VAL A 241 -7.53 -6.47 -37.39
N GLN A 242 -7.51 -7.00 -38.62
CA GLN A 242 -8.30 -6.69 -39.83
C GLN A 242 -9.77 -7.17 -39.77
N HIS A 243 -10.75 -6.28 -39.85
CA HIS A 243 -12.04 -6.37 -40.59
C HIS A 243 -12.89 -5.12 -40.26
N LYS A 244 -13.45 -4.47 -41.28
CA LYS A 244 -13.81 -3.03 -41.25
C LYS A 244 -15.19 -2.68 -40.69
N ASP A 245 -16.16 -3.60 -40.65
CA ASP A 245 -17.57 -3.17 -40.67
C ASP A 245 -18.35 -3.32 -39.33
N GLN A 246 -17.77 -3.90 -38.28
CA GLN A 246 -18.36 -3.90 -36.92
C GLN A 246 -17.73 -2.85 -35.97
N LYS A 247 -16.92 -1.95 -36.52
CA LYS A 247 -15.91 -1.16 -35.81
C LYS A 247 -16.49 -0.06 -34.90
N GLU A 248 -17.59 0.60 -35.25
CA GLU A 248 -17.97 1.87 -34.59
C GLU A 248 -18.84 1.72 -33.32
N LYS A 249 -19.58 0.62 -33.16
CA LYS A 249 -20.49 0.46 -32.00
C LYS A 249 -19.84 -0.18 -30.77
N LEU A 250 -18.79 -0.98 -30.92
CA LEU A 250 -18.12 -1.66 -29.80
C LEU A 250 -16.96 -0.86 -29.18
N LEU A 251 -16.36 0.09 -29.92
CA LEU A 251 -15.16 0.84 -29.49
C LEU A 251 -15.40 1.84 -28.34
N LEU A 252 -16.65 2.12 -27.97
CA LEU A 252 -17.00 3.14 -26.97
C LEU A 252 -17.07 2.63 -25.51
N SER A 253 -16.89 1.33 -25.25
CA SER A 253 -17.48 0.71 -24.05
C SER A 253 -16.57 0.42 -22.84
N ASN A 254 -15.23 0.37 -22.94
CA ASN A 254 -14.40 -0.07 -21.80
C ASN A 254 -13.19 0.85 -21.55
N LYS A 255 -13.37 1.89 -20.73
CA LYS A 255 -12.27 2.69 -20.17
C LYS A 255 -12.01 2.21 -18.74
N VAL A 256 -10.74 2.05 -18.37
CA VAL A 256 -10.34 1.71 -17.00
C VAL A 256 -9.54 2.87 -16.42
N ILE A 257 -9.71 3.15 -15.13
CA ILE A 257 -8.87 4.06 -14.35
C ILE A 257 -8.27 3.28 -13.19
N VAL A 258 -6.98 3.49 -12.90
CA VAL A 258 -6.27 2.79 -11.83
C VAL A 258 -5.67 3.82 -10.88
N GLU A 259 -6.18 3.91 -9.66
CA GLU A 259 -5.71 4.91 -8.71
C GLU A 259 -4.39 4.49 -8.04
N ALA A 260 -3.26 4.86 -8.62
CA ALA A 260 -1.96 4.61 -8.01
C ALA A 260 -1.63 5.53 -6.82
N ALA A 261 -2.33 6.65 -6.68
CA ALA A 261 -2.22 7.55 -5.54
C ALA A 261 -3.48 7.48 -4.67
N ASN A 262 -3.30 7.66 -3.36
CA ASN A 262 -4.40 7.58 -2.40
C ASN A 262 -5.47 8.64 -2.70
N LEU A 263 -6.73 8.20 -2.75
CA LEU A 263 -7.92 9.04 -2.83
C LEU A 263 -7.88 10.08 -3.96
N SER A 264 -7.42 9.66 -5.16
CA SER A 264 -7.30 10.56 -6.32
C SER A 264 -8.65 10.87 -6.98
N ILE A 265 -9.68 10.06 -6.70
CA ILE A 265 -11.03 10.24 -7.23
C ILE A 265 -11.99 10.48 -6.06
N THR A 266 -12.73 11.58 -6.14
CA THR A 266 -13.76 11.90 -5.15
C THR A 266 -15.01 11.03 -5.37
N PRO A 267 -15.84 10.80 -4.34
CA PRO A 267 -17.06 9.99 -4.47
C PRO A 267 -18.00 10.49 -5.58
N LYS A 268 -18.08 11.82 -5.76
CA LYS A 268 -18.85 12.46 -6.83
C LYS A 268 -18.27 12.16 -8.21
N ALA A 269 -16.94 12.22 -8.35
CA ALA A 269 -16.27 11.91 -9.61
C ALA A 269 -16.41 10.42 -9.97
N GLU A 270 -16.25 9.52 -9.01
CA GLU A 270 -16.44 8.07 -9.19
C GLU A 270 -17.83 7.77 -9.76
N TYR A 271 -18.89 8.34 -9.16
CA TYR A 271 -20.26 8.18 -9.65
C TYR A 271 -20.45 8.62 -11.11
N ILE A 272 -19.83 9.74 -11.51
CA ILE A 272 -19.91 10.25 -12.89
C ILE A 272 -19.15 9.32 -13.84
N LEU A 273 -17.97 8.87 -13.45
CA LEU A 273 -17.13 7.98 -14.26
C LEU A 273 -17.82 6.62 -14.46
N GLU A 274 -18.40 6.05 -13.42
CA GLU A 274 -19.13 4.78 -13.48
C GLU A 274 -20.38 4.86 -14.36
N LYS A 275 -21.16 5.95 -14.25
CA LYS A 275 -22.30 6.20 -15.15
C LYS A 275 -21.90 6.24 -16.62
N ASN A 276 -20.67 6.62 -16.91
CA ASN A 276 -20.11 6.66 -18.27
C ASN A 276 -19.46 5.32 -18.68
N GLY A 277 -19.69 4.23 -17.93
CA GLY A 277 -19.15 2.91 -18.23
C GLY A 277 -17.64 2.79 -18.00
N ILE A 278 -17.07 3.65 -17.14
CA ILE A 278 -15.64 3.63 -16.82
C ILE A 278 -15.44 2.76 -15.58
N LEU A 279 -14.63 1.70 -15.70
CA LEU A 279 -14.23 0.86 -14.58
C LEU A 279 -13.12 1.54 -13.79
N ILE A 280 -13.25 1.59 -12.47
CA ILE A 280 -12.23 2.14 -11.58
C ILE A 280 -11.64 1.00 -10.74
N ILE A 281 -10.33 0.86 -10.79
CA ILE A 281 -9.57 0.07 -9.81
C ILE A 281 -9.16 1.04 -8.69
N PRO A 282 -9.77 0.92 -7.50
CA PRO A 282 -9.61 1.89 -6.44
C PRO A 282 -8.21 1.84 -5.82
N ASP A 283 -7.82 2.96 -5.21
CA ASP A 283 -6.54 3.13 -4.53
C ASP A 283 -6.26 2.06 -3.48
N ILE A 284 -7.28 1.66 -2.72
CA ILE A 284 -7.15 0.64 -1.70
C ILE A 284 -6.65 -0.70 -2.26
N LEU A 285 -6.95 -1.00 -3.52
CA LEU A 285 -6.42 -2.18 -4.23
C LEU A 285 -5.14 -1.83 -4.98
N ALA A 286 -5.06 -0.72 -5.70
CA ALA A 286 -3.96 -0.42 -6.62
C ALA A 286 -2.69 0.14 -5.95
N SER A 287 -2.80 0.93 -4.88
CA SER A 287 -1.68 1.64 -4.25
C SER A 287 -1.04 0.89 -3.07
N THR A 288 -1.49 -0.32 -2.77
CA THR A 288 -1.13 -1.06 -1.55
C THR A 288 0.22 -1.79 -1.62
N GLY A 289 0.86 -1.83 -2.79
CA GLY A 289 2.12 -2.56 -2.99
C GLY A 289 3.24 -2.14 -2.03
N GLY A 290 3.43 -0.84 -1.80
CA GLY A 290 4.42 -0.32 -0.85
C GLY A 290 4.09 -0.64 0.61
N PHE A 291 2.81 -0.79 0.94
CA PHE A 291 2.36 -1.14 2.28
C PHE A 291 2.59 -2.63 2.56
N LEU A 292 2.26 -3.50 1.59
CA LEU A 292 2.46 -4.94 1.69
C LEU A 292 3.95 -5.33 1.63
N SER A 293 4.78 -4.64 0.85
CA SER A 293 6.24 -4.84 0.90
C SER A 293 6.82 -4.44 2.26
N GLY A 294 6.30 -3.37 2.88
CA GLY A 294 6.63 -3.00 4.26
C GLY A 294 6.27 -4.08 5.29
N TYR A 295 5.17 -4.81 5.09
CA TYR A 295 4.82 -5.98 5.92
C TYR A 295 5.88 -7.08 5.82
N PHE A 296 6.33 -7.44 4.61
CA PHE A 296 7.39 -8.42 4.44
C PHE A 296 8.74 -7.97 5.01
N GLU A 297 9.06 -6.68 4.89
CA GLU A 297 10.25 -6.11 5.54
C GLU A 297 10.15 -6.24 7.06
N TRP A 298 8.99 -5.99 7.66
CA TRP A 298 8.79 -6.17 9.10
C TRP A 298 8.98 -7.63 9.50
N ILE A 299 8.36 -8.59 8.81
CA ILE A 299 8.54 -10.04 9.03
C ILE A 299 10.02 -10.42 8.97
N LYS A 300 10.76 -9.90 7.98
CA LYS A 300 12.19 -10.15 7.83
C LYS A 300 12.95 -9.73 9.09
N ASN A 301 12.70 -8.53 9.58
CA ASN A 301 13.44 -7.97 10.71
C ASN A 301 13.15 -8.72 12.01
N ILE A 302 11.88 -9.10 12.27
CA ILE A 302 11.52 -9.90 13.46
C ILE A 302 12.01 -11.35 13.37
N SER A 303 12.22 -11.87 12.16
CA SER A 303 12.71 -13.24 11.97
C SER A 303 14.21 -13.36 12.25
N HIS A 304 14.94 -12.24 12.34
CA HIS A 304 16.39 -12.18 12.51
C HIS A 304 17.20 -13.04 11.51
N LYS A 305 16.63 -13.32 10.34
CA LYS A 305 17.29 -14.09 9.28
C LYS A 305 18.07 -13.13 8.39
N GLN A 306 19.35 -13.46 8.15
CA GLN A 306 20.24 -12.65 7.30
C GLN A 306 19.68 -12.46 5.88
N SER A 307 19.03 -13.49 5.33
CA SER A 307 18.25 -13.41 4.10
C SER A 307 17.20 -14.51 4.07
N HIS A 308 16.09 -14.27 3.36
CA HIS A 308 15.13 -15.34 3.12
C HIS A 308 15.79 -16.44 2.29
N GLY A 309 15.67 -17.69 2.77
CA GLY A 309 16.29 -18.85 2.14
C GLY A 309 17.73 -19.13 2.56
N SER A 310 18.40 -18.31 3.39
CA SER A 310 19.81 -18.55 3.79
C SER A 310 20.06 -19.95 4.35
N MET A 311 19.10 -20.50 5.08
CA MET A 311 19.16 -21.85 5.68
C MET A 311 18.75 -22.97 4.71
N THR A 312 17.92 -22.69 3.71
CA THR A 312 17.28 -23.72 2.88
C THR A 312 17.79 -23.75 1.46
N ARG A 313 18.44 -22.68 0.97
CA ARG A 313 18.77 -22.47 -0.44
C ARG A 313 19.63 -23.59 -1.02
N ARG A 314 20.79 -23.86 -0.39
CA ARG A 314 21.69 -24.94 -0.82
C ARG A 314 21.08 -26.33 -0.66
N TRP A 315 20.22 -26.51 0.34
CA TRP A 315 19.53 -27.77 0.55
C TRP A 315 18.50 -28.01 -0.56
N GLN A 316 17.72 -26.99 -0.92
CA GLN A 316 16.74 -27.04 -2.00
C GLN A 316 17.41 -27.27 -3.35
N GLU A 317 18.53 -26.59 -3.61
CA GLU A 317 19.34 -26.78 -4.81
C GLU A 317 19.80 -28.24 -4.94
N LYS A 318 20.40 -28.81 -3.89
CA LYS A 318 20.81 -30.22 -3.87
C LYS A 318 19.62 -31.16 -4.02
N SER A 319 18.54 -30.93 -3.29
CA SER A 319 17.33 -31.77 -3.36
C SER A 319 16.74 -31.79 -4.77
N ASN A 320 16.70 -30.63 -5.44
CA ASN A 320 16.21 -30.52 -6.81
C ASN A 320 17.16 -31.22 -7.80
N LEU A 321 18.48 -31.07 -7.62
CA LEU A 321 19.48 -31.78 -8.44
C LEU A 321 19.36 -33.31 -8.28
N TYR A 322 19.25 -33.81 -7.05
CA TYR A 322 19.04 -35.24 -6.80
C TYR A 322 17.77 -35.76 -7.48
N LEU A 323 16.67 -35.00 -7.42
CA LEU A 323 15.43 -35.38 -8.09
C LEU A 323 15.60 -35.45 -9.62
N LEU A 324 16.35 -34.52 -10.21
CA LEU A 324 16.67 -34.56 -11.63
C LEU A 324 17.55 -35.77 -11.97
N GLU A 325 18.59 -36.04 -11.19
CA GLU A 325 19.46 -37.22 -11.36
C GLU A 325 18.65 -38.51 -11.30
N THR A 326 17.78 -38.68 -10.31
CA THR A 326 16.90 -39.86 -10.19
C THR A 326 15.98 -40.01 -11.41
N ILE A 327 15.39 -38.92 -11.92
CA ILE A 327 14.55 -38.97 -13.12
C ILE A 327 15.39 -39.36 -14.34
N GLN A 328 16.62 -38.86 -14.47
CA GLN A 328 17.51 -39.20 -15.59
C GLN A 328 17.94 -40.67 -15.56
N GLU A 329 18.23 -41.21 -14.38
CA GLU A 329 18.58 -42.63 -14.19
C GLU A 329 17.42 -43.55 -14.55
N GLU A 330 16.21 -43.26 -14.07
CA GLU A 330 15.03 -44.11 -14.29
C GLU A 330 14.46 -44.02 -15.72
N THR A 331 14.52 -42.84 -16.34
CA THR A 331 13.90 -42.62 -17.67
C THR A 331 14.88 -42.73 -18.83
N GLY A 332 16.19 -42.67 -18.57
CA GLY A 332 17.23 -42.58 -19.61
C GLY A 332 17.25 -41.27 -20.39
N LEU A 333 16.42 -40.28 -20.01
CA LEU A 333 16.33 -38.99 -20.70
C LEU A 333 17.50 -38.07 -20.30
N LYS A 334 18.21 -37.52 -21.29
CA LYS A 334 19.19 -36.44 -21.05
C LYS A 334 18.49 -35.08 -21.07
N ILE A 335 18.56 -34.36 -19.95
CA ILE A 335 18.07 -32.99 -19.86
C ILE A 335 18.94 -32.11 -20.77
N LYS A 336 18.33 -31.35 -21.67
CA LYS A 336 19.05 -30.45 -22.59
C LYS A 336 19.62 -29.26 -21.80
N GLU A 337 20.91 -28.98 -21.97
CA GLU A 337 21.64 -27.87 -21.31
C GLU A 337 21.08 -26.46 -21.62
N HIS A 338 20.25 -26.31 -22.66
CA HIS A 338 19.68 -25.02 -23.09
C HIS A 338 18.61 -24.42 -22.16
N MET A 339 18.46 -24.92 -20.94
CA MET A 339 17.50 -24.42 -19.94
C MET A 339 18.14 -23.45 -18.93
N SER A 340 19.04 -22.56 -19.38
CA SER A 340 19.80 -21.65 -18.50
C SER A 340 18.91 -20.87 -17.51
N ASP A 341 17.73 -20.44 -17.94
CA ASP A 341 16.78 -19.72 -17.09
C ASP A 341 16.11 -20.60 -16.03
N SER A 342 15.80 -21.86 -16.36
CA SER A 342 15.20 -22.80 -15.40
C SER A 342 16.24 -23.34 -14.41
N LEU A 343 17.49 -23.51 -14.84
CA LEU A 343 18.61 -23.88 -13.99
C LEU A 343 18.88 -22.81 -12.91
N SER A 344 18.71 -21.52 -13.23
CA SER A 344 18.86 -20.43 -12.25
C SER A 344 17.87 -20.54 -11.07
N LYS A 345 16.66 -21.10 -11.33
CA LYS A 345 15.60 -21.30 -10.34
C LYS A 345 15.77 -22.57 -9.50
N ILE A 346 16.61 -23.52 -9.93
CA ILE A 346 16.94 -24.72 -9.15
C ILE A 346 17.57 -24.34 -7.81
N SER A 347 18.34 -23.25 -7.79
CA SER A 347 18.99 -22.72 -6.60
C SER A 347 18.02 -22.25 -5.51
N GLY A 348 16.69 -22.31 -5.71
CA GLY A 348 15.69 -21.87 -4.75
C GLY A 348 15.39 -20.37 -4.83
N ALA A 349 14.31 -19.96 -4.17
CA ALA A 349 13.81 -18.59 -4.24
C ALA A 349 14.75 -17.59 -3.53
N THR A 350 15.03 -16.47 -4.19
CA THR A 350 15.70 -15.32 -3.56
C THR A 350 14.70 -14.54 -2.71
N GLU A 351 15.22 -13.62 -1.89
CA GLU A 351 14.37 -12.67 -1.14
C GLU A 351 13.45 -11.86 -2.08
N ARG A 352 13.98 -11.44 -3.24
CA ARG A 352 13.18 -10.74 -4.26
C ARG A 352 12.05 -11.61 -4.79
N ASP A 353 12.32 -12.88 -5.08
CA ASP A 353 11.30 -13.82 -5.59
C ASP A 353 10.20 -14.06 -4.57
N LEU A 354 10.55 -14.19 -3.28
CA LEU A 354 9.59 -14.39 -2.21
C LEU A 354 8.73 -13.15 -1.97
N VAL A 355 9.32 -11.95 -2.03
CA VAL A 355 8.57 -10.70 -1.95
C VAL A 355 7.62 -10.56 -3.14
N LEU A 356 8.09 -10.78 -4.37
CA LEU A 356 7.24 -10.69 -5.57
C LEU A 356 6.11 -11.72 -5.56
N SER A 357 6.40 -12.96 -5.20
CA SER A 357 5.39 -14.02 -5.06
C SER A 357 4.37 -13.68 -3.97
N GLY A 358 4.82 -13.22 -2.81
CA GLY A 358 3.93 -12.80 -1.72
C GLY A 358 3.07 -11.58 -2.08
N LEU A 359 3.61 -10.64 -2.88
CA LEU A 359 2.85 -9.54 -3.44
C LEU A 359 1.78 -10.06 -4.41
N GLU A 360 2.16 -10.88 -5.41
CA GLU A 360 1.23 -11.49 -6.38
C GLU A 360 0.05 -12.17 -5.65
N GLU A 361 0.34 -13.03 -4.66
CA GLU A 361 -0.67 -13.73 -3.85
C GLU A 361 -1.59 -12.75 -3.09
N GLY A 362 -1.01 -11.73 -2.44
CA GLY A 362 -1.78 -10.75 -1.68
C GLY A 362 -2.74 -9.93 -2.55
N PHE A 363 -2.28 -9.50 -3.72
CA PHE A 363 -3.11 -8.78 -4.71
C PHE A 363 -4.17 -9.69 -5.33
N GLU A 364 -3.81 -10.90 -5.75
CA GLU A 364 -4.75 -11.84 -6.36
C GLU A 364 -5.88 -12.20 -5.40
N ARG A 365 -5.54 -12.53 -4.15
CA ARG A 365 -6.52 -12.85 -3.11
C ARG A 365 -7.49 -11.70 -2.85
N SER A 366 -6.96 -10.50 -2.60
CA SER A 366 -7.78 -9.34 -2.25
C SER A 366 -8.63 -8.83 -3.43
N LEU A 367 -8.11 -8.92 -4.66
CA LEU A 367 -8.85 -8.59 -5.87
C LEU A 367 -9.98 -9.59 -6.14
N ASN A 368 -9.70 -10.90 -6.07
CA ASN A 368 -10.70 -11.93 -6.29
C ASN A 368 -11.84 -11.85 -5.26
N GLU A 369 -11.50 -11.65 -3.98
CA GLU A 369 -12.49 -11.45 -2.91
C GLU A 369 -13.36 -10.20 -3.16
N SER A 370 -12.76 -9.12 -3.66
CA SER A 370 -13.47 -7.87 -3.99
C SER A 370 -14.35 -8.03 -5.23
N ILE A 371 -13.91 -8.76 -6.26
CA ILE A 371 -14.70 -9.07 -7.46
C ILE A 371 -15.89 -9.96 -7.10
N GLU A 372 -15.69 -11.00 -6.28
CA GLU A 372 -16.77 -11.86 -5.82
C GLU A 372 -17.84 -11.07 -5.08
N THR A 373 -17.41 -10.19 -4.17
CA THR A 373 -18.30 -9.32 -3.38
C THR A 373 -19.01 -8.30 -4.26
N SER A 374 -18.31 -7.70 -5.22
CA SER A 374 -18.86 -6.78 -6.23
C SER A 374 -19.95 -7.45 -7.05
N ASN A 375 -19.72 -8.67 -7.55
CA ASN A 375 -20.70 -9.44 -8.31
C ASN A 375 -21.91 -9.86 -7.45
N LYS A 376 -21.67 -10.30 -6.21
CA LYS A 376 -22.72 -10.77 -5.30
C LYS A 376 -23.68 -9.66 -4.88
N LEU A 377 -23.14 -8.46 -4.63
CA LEU A 377 -23.92 -7.32 -4.15
C LEU A 377 -24.30 -6.34 -5.27
N ASN A 378 -23.80 -6.55 -6.49
CA ASN A 378 -23.93 -5.67 -7.64
C ASN A 378 -23.50 -4.22 -7.32
N ILE A 379 -22.30 -4.09 -6.75
CA ILE A 379 -21.68 -2.84 -6.31
C ILE A 379 -20.33 -2.63 -7.00
N ASN A 380 -19.80 -1.42 -6.94
CA ASN A 380 -18.48 -1.14 -7.51
C ASN A 380 -17.33 -1.77 -6.71
N LEU A 381 -16.14 -1.83 -7.32
CA LEU A 381 -14.96 -2.47 -6.71
C LEU A 381 -14.51 -1.76 -5.43
N ARG A 382 -14.65 -0.43 -5.33
CA ARG A 382 -14.31 0.33 -4.13
C ARG A 382 -15.21 -0.05 -2.96
N GLN A 383 -16.52 0.01 -3.16
CA GLN A 383 -17.52 -0.38 -2.17
C GLN A 383 -17.30 -1.83 -1.74
N ALA A 384 -17.06 -2.74 -2.68
CA ALA A 384 -16.76 -4.13 -2.36
C ALA A 384 -15.52 -4.29 -1.47
N ALA A 385 -14.42 -3.61 -1.79
CA ALA A 385 -13.20 -3.65 -0.99
C ALA A 385 -13.42 -3.10 0.44
N TYR A 386 -14.19 -2.02 0.57
CA TYR A 386 -14.55 -1.44 1.87
C TYR A 386 -15.53 -2.34 2.65
N VAL A 387 -16.50 -2.98 2.00
CA VAL A 387 -17.42 -3.96 2.61
C VAL A 387 -16.61 -5.10 3.24
N ASN A 388 -15.68 -5.69 2.48
CA ASN A 388 -14.83 -6.79 2.95
C ASN A 388 -13.98 -6.36 4.16
N ALA A 389 -13.37 -5.17 4.09
CA ALA A 389 -12.56 -4.63 5.17
C ALA A 389 -13.39 -4.36 6.44
N LEU A 390 -14.56 -3.74 6.31
CA LEU A 390 -15.46 -3.44 7.42
C LEU A 390 -16.01 -4.70 8.08
N GLN A 391 -16.38 -5.72 7.29
CA GLN A 391 -16.85 -7.00 7.83
C GLN A 391 -15.76 -7.70 8.65
N LYS A 392 -14.52 -7.70 8.17
CA LYS A 392 -13.36 -8.26 8.91
C LYS A 392 -13.10 -7.51 10.21
N LEU A 393 -13.10 -6.17 10.15
CA LEU A 393 -12.96 -5.31 11.33
C LEU A 393 -14.07 -5.61 12.36
N HIS A 394 -15.32 -5.65 11.90
CA HIS A 394 -16.48 -5.89 12.75
C HIS A 394 -16.45 -7.27 13.41
N THR A 395 -16.15 -8.30 12.61
CA THR A 395 -16.03 -9.68 13.09
C THR A 395 -14.97 -9.80 14.17
N HIS A 396 -13.82 -9.14 13.99
CA HIS A 396 -12.76 -9.15 14.99
C HIS A 396 -13.24 -8.53 16.32
N TYR A 397 -13.87 -7.37 16.28
CA TYR A 397 -14.39 -6.73 17.50
C TYR A 397 -15.51 -7.54 18.18
N GLN A 398 -16.35 -8.23 17.41
CA GLN A 398 -17.37 -9.14 17.97
C GLN A 398 -16.74 -10.34 18.68
N GLN A 399 -15.68 -10.92 18.10
CA GLN A 399 -15.00 -12.09 18.68
C GLN A 399 -14.24 -11.76 19.95
N VAL A 400 -13.57 -10.61 20.00
CA VAL A 400 -12.78 -10.19 21.15
C VAL A 400 -13.67 -9.75 22.33
N GLY A 401 -14.90 -9.30 22.07
CA GLY A 401 -15.86 -8.91 23.10
C GLY A 401 -15.47 -7.66 23.92
N MET A 402 -14.31 -7.06 23.64
CA MET A 402 -13.77 -5.91 24.40
C MET A 402 -14.33 -4.56 23.96
N ALA A 403 -15.01 -4.45 22.82
CA ALA A 403 -15.52 -3.17 22.34
C ALA A 403 -16.62 -2.56 23.24
N PHE A 404 -17.25 -3.35 24.11
CA PHE A 404 -18.36 -2.89 24.95
C PHE A 404 -18.19 -3.36 26.38
N SER A 405 -17.67 -2.48 27.23
CA SER A 405 -18.03 -2.55 28.64
C SER A 405 -19.55 -2.35 28.73
N LYS A 406 -20.27 -3.35 29.22
CA LYS A 406 -21.66 -3.16 29.65
C LYS A 406 -21.72 -2.51 31.02
#